data_AF-A0A7C3TVH2-F1
#
_entry.id   AF-A0A7C3TVH2-F1
#
_cell.length_a   1.000
_cell.length_b   1.000
_cell.length_c   1.000
_cell.angle_alpha   90.00
_cell.angle_beta   90.00
_cell.angle_gamma   90.00
#
_symmetry.space_group_name_H-M   'P 1'
#
loop_
_entity.id
_entity.type
_entity.pdbx_description
1 polymer ?
#
loop_
_entity_poly.entity_id
_entity_poly.type
_entity_poly.pdbx_seq_one_letter_code
_entity_poly.pdbx_strand_id
1 'polypeptide(L)'
;MIYFYNKIWLFLLPLSVLPIILHLLFVKKVKKVEFTYLFLIQKVLNQYLPKKRIVDIIVVLLRCLIIFFIIIFLSYPVMYSLPKKNIINLYILIDNSCSMQQKIFNYTKFELCKEYIGKLLNQLTDVSNLKVKIILFNDSVEVVTPQFVAVNKKLVEQIVQLKPSFRNTNLNGAIEYVLSECIEKQNEKNNLYKILVFTDLAEHIVQNNVTVATTSVAGFSNNIDIS
;
A
#
# COMPACT_ATOMS: atom_id res chain seq x y z
N MET A 1 -8.47 -8.44 5.08
CA MET A 1 -8.66 -9.90 4.95
C MET A 1 -7.40 -10.57 5.50
N ILE A 2 -7.52 -11.57 6.38
CA ILE A 2 -6.33 -12.26 6.93
C ILE A 2 -5.85 -13.26 5.88
N TYR A 3 -4.59 -13.14 5.49
CA TYR A 3 -3.92 -14.06 4.58
C TYR A 3 -2.84 -14.82 5.35
N PHE A 4 -2.78 -16.14 5.12
CA PHE A 4 -1.75 -16.99 5.70
C PHE A 4 -0.78 -17.39 4.59
N TYR A 5 0.50 -17.04 4.76
CA TYR A 5 1.53 -17.34 3.77
C TYR A 5 1.74 -18.86 3.64
N ASN A 6 1.85 -19.54 4.78
CA ASN A 6 2.08 -20.98 4.81
C ASN A 6 0.86 -21.74 5.36
N LYS A 7 -0.11 -22.03 4.49
CA LYS A 7 -1.36 -22.73 4.85
C LYS A 7 -1.15 -24.14 5.42
N ILE A 8 -0.02 -24.79 5.11
CA ILE A 8 0.28 -26.16 5.56
C ILE A 8 0.31 -26.28 7.09
N TRP A 9 0.79 -25.25 7.78
CA TRP A 9 0.86 -25.23 9.25
C TRP A 9 -0.51 -25.15 9.90
N LEU A 10 -1.51 -24.60 9.20
CA LEU A 10 -2.88 -24.56 9.71
C LEU A 10 -3.50 -25.96 9.87
N PHE A 11 -3.03 -26.95 9.10
CA PHE A 11 -3.47 -28.33 9.25
C PHE A 11 -2.98 -28.97 10.56
N LEU A 12 -1.95 -28.41 11.21
CA LEU A 12 -1.46 -28.87 12.50
C LEU A 12 -2.26 -28.32 13.69
N LEU A 13 -3.20 -27.39 13.47
CA LEU A 13 -4.03 -26.80 14.53
C LEU A 13 -4.76 -27.83 15.41
N PRO A 14 -5.29 -28.96 14.89
CA PRO A 14 -5.87 -30.03 15.72
C PRO A 14 -4.90 -30.61 16.75
N LEU A 15 -3.59 -30.58 16.47
CA LEU A 15 -2.57 -31.08 17.39
C LEU A 15 -2.48 -30.25 18.68
N SER A 16 -2.92 -28.99 18.66
CA SER A 16 -3.02 -28.15 19.84
C SER A 16 -4.01 -28.68 20.89
N VAL A 17 -4.94 -29.56 20.50
CA VAL A 17 -5.94 -30.18 21.38
C VAL A 17 -5.42 -31.47 22.01
N LEU A 18 -4.31 -32.02 21.51
CA LEU A 18 -3.69 -33.25 22.01
C LEU A 18 -3.47 -33.24 23.55
N PRO A 19 -2.99 -32.16 24.19
CA PRO A 19 -2.81 -32.13 25.65
C PRO A 19 -4.11 -32.29 26.43
N ILE A 20 -5.23 -31.78 25.90
CA ILE A 20 -6.55 -31.90 26.52
C ILE A 20 -7.06 -33.35 26.43
N ILE A 21 -6.85 -33.99 25.28
CA ILE A 21 -7.22 -35.38 25.03
C ILE A 21 -6.42 -36.30 25.96
N LEU A 22 -5.12 -36.07 26.08
CA LEU A 22 -4.25 -36.82 27.00
C LEU A 22 -4.74 -36.64 28.45
N HIS A 23 -5.08 -35.42 28.87
CA HIS A 23 -5.59 -35.17 30.21
C HIS A 23 -6.88 -35.95 30.51
N LEU A 24 -7.81 -36.01 29.54
CA LEU A 24 -9.07 -36.76 29.68
C LEU A 24 -8.85 -38.28 29.76
N LEU A 25 -7.85 -38.81 29.05
CA LEU A 25 -7.54 -40.25 29.03
C LEU A 25 -6.76 -40.70 30.27
N PHE A 26 -5.93 -39.83 30.86
CA PHE A 26 -5.12 -40.14 32.05
C PHE A 26 -5.81 -39.84 33.38
N VAL A 27 -7.14 -39.72 33.41
CA VAL A 27 -7.91 -39.59 34.65
C VAL A 27 -7.70 -40.85 35.51
N LYS A 28 -6.77 -40.77 36.46
CA LYS A 28 -6.50 -41.83 37.43
C LYS A 28 -7.76 -42.09 38.25
N LYS A 29 -8.35 -43.28 38.08
CA LYS A 29 -9.40 -43.77 38.99
C LYS A 29 -8.80 -43.88 40.39
N VAL A 30 -9.40 -43.19 41.35
CA VAL A 30 -8.96 -43.20 42.75
C VAL A 30 -9.13 -44.63 43.27
N LYS A 31 -8.03 -45.30 43.65
CA LYS A 31 -8.12 -46.61 44.31
C LYS A 31 -8.74 -46.41 45.68
N LYS A 32 -9.85 -47.11 45.96
CA LYS A 32 -10.44 -47.15 47.29
C LYS A 32 -9.52 -48.01 48.17
N VAL A 33 -8.99 -47.42 49.24
CA VAL A 33 -8.23 -48.13 50.26
C VAL A 33 -9.03 -48.03 51.55
N GLU A 34 -9.34 -49.17 52.18
CA GLU A 34 -10.05 -49.22 53.45
C GLU A 34 -9.10 -48.85 54.58
N PHE A 35 -9.18 -47.62 55.09
CA PHE A 35 -8.38 -47.15 56.21
C PHE A 35 -9.27 -46.98 57.44
N THR A 36 -8.87 -47.55 58.58
CA THR A 36 -9.61 -47.55 59.86
C THR A 36 -9.79 -46.15 60.47
N TYR A 37 -9.01 -45.14 60.05
CA TYR A 37 -9.05 -43.77 60.57
C TYR A 37 -9.44 -42.75 59.49
N LEU A 38 -10.67 -42.84 58.96
CA LEU A 38 -11.18 -41.96 57.89
C LEU A 38 -11.21 -40.46 58.28
N PHE A 39 -11.46 -40.15 59.56
CA PHE A 39 -11.64 -38.76 60.01
C PHE A 39 -10.38 -37.90 59.84
N LEU A 40 -9.19 -38.50 60.00
CA LEU A 40 -7.89 -37.82 59.96
C LEU A 40 -7.50 -37.45 58.52
N ILE A 41 -7.76 -38.37 57.58
CA ILE A 41 -7.55 -38.17 56.15
C ILE A 41 -8.56 -37.16 55.58
N GLN A 42 -9.81 -37.19 56.03
CA GLN A 42 -10.86 -36.29 55.57
C GLN A 42 -10.62 -34.84 55.99
N LYS A 43 -10.05 -34.62 57.18
CA LYS A 43 -9.67 -33.28 57.69
C LYS A 43 -8.53 -32.66 56.87
N VAL A 44 -7.59 -33.46 56.40
CA VAL A 44 -6.48 -33.02 55.53
C VAL A 44 -6.98 -32.82 54.09
N LEU A 45 -7.75 -33.75 53.53
CA LEU A 45 -8.26 -33.66 52.16
C LEU A 45 -9.12 -32.42 51.92
N ASN A 46 -10.01 -32.06 52.86
CA ASN A 46 -10.89 -30.90 52.72
C ASN A 46 -10.15 -29.57 52.59
N GLN A 47 -8.91 -29.45 53.11
CA GLN A 47 -8.10 -28.24 52.96
C GLN A 47 -7.36 -28.13 51.62
N TYR A 48 -7.09 -29.25 50.92
CA TYR A 48 -6.22 -29.27 49.74
C TYR A 48 -6.94 -29.60 48.41
N LEU A 49 -8.16 -30.12 48.46
CA LEU A 49 -8.92 -30.55 47.27
C LEU A 49 -9.34 -29.44 46.29
N PRO A 50 -9.78 -28.23 46.70
CA PRO A 50 -10.28 -27.25 45.73
C PRO A 50 -9.17 -26.50 44.97
N LYS A 51 -8.01 -26.26 45.59
CA LYS A 51 -6.92 -25.47 44.97
C LYS A 51 -6.20 -26.22 43.84
N LYS A 52 -6.00 -27.54 43.96
CA LYS A 52 -5.29 -28.32 42.92
C LYS A 52 -6.04 -28.36 41.59
N ARG A 53 -7.37 -28.52 41.61
CA ARG A 53 -8.18 -28.62 40.39
C ARG A 53 -8.09 -27.38 39.49
N ILE A 54 -8.03 -26.18 40.08
CA ILE A 54 -7.95 -24.92 39.32
C ILE A 54 -6.59 -24.78 38.65
N VAL A 55 -5.51 -25.08 39.38
CA VAL A 55 -4.15 -25.02 38.84
C VAL A 55 -3.97 -26.02 37.71
N ASP A 56 -4.50 -27.24 37.85
CA ASP A 56 -4.42 -28.27 36.82
C ASP A 56 -5.12 -27.83 35.52
N ILE A 57 -6.30 -27.21 35.61
CA ILE A 57 -7.02 -26.67 34.45
C ILE A 57 -6.24 -25.54 33.78
N ILE A 58 -5.69 -24.61 34.57
CA ILE A 58 -4.90 -23.48 34.06
C ILE A 58 -3.63 -23.98 33.34
N VAL A 59 -2.94 -24.98 33.89
CA VAL A 59 -1.74 -25.54 33.28
C VAL A 59 -2.05 -26.25 31.95
N VAL A 60 -3.17 -26.99 31.87
CA VAL A 60 -3.61 -27.63 30.62
C VAL A 60 -3.99 -26.58 29.58
N LEU A 61 -4.72 -25.52 29.97
CA LEU A 61 -5.08 -24.42 29.09
C LEU A 61 -3.85 -23.70 28.54
N LEU A 62 -2.86 -23.41 29.41
CA LEU A 62 -1.63 -22.74 29.01
C LEU A 62 -0.81 -23.59 28.02
N ARG A 63 -0.74 -24.90 28.20
CA ARG A 63 -0.08 -25.81 27.23
C ARG A 63 -0.74 -25.75 25.86
N CYS A 64 -2.06 -25.76 25.79
CA CYS A 64 -2.79 -25.62 24.54
C CYS A 64 -2.54 -24.25 23.90
N LEU A 65 -2.54 -23.18 24.70
CA LEU A 65 -2.31 -21.82 24.23
C LEU A 65 -0.90 -21.63 23.63
N ILE A 66 0.12 -22.22 24.25
CA ILE A 66 1.50 -22.18 23.74
C ILE A 66 1.59 -22.83 22.36
N ILE A 67 1.02 -24.03 22.19
CA ILE A 67 1.04 -24.75 20.91
C ILE A 67 0.23 -23.98 19.85
N PHE A 68 -0.94 -23.46 20.23
CA PHE A 68 -1.77 -22.63 19.36
C PHE A 68 -1.04 -21.39 18.85
N PHE A 69 -0.38 -20.64 19.73
CA PHE A 69 0.39 -19.46 19.34
C PHE A 69 1.60 -19.82 18.47
N ILE A 70 2.27 -20.94 18.73
CA ILE A 70 3.36 -21.43 17.87
C ILE A 70 2.87 -21.73 16.45
N ILE A 71 1.72 -22.38 16.31
CA ILE A 71 1.15 -22.73 15.00
C ILE A 71 0.74 -21.47 14.25
N ILE A 72 0.12 -20.51 14.93
CA ILE A 72 -0.24 -19.22 14.35
C ILE A 72 1.00 -18.44 13.94
N PHE A 73 2.02 -18.40 14.79
CA PHE A 73 3.27 -17.71 14.49
C PHE A 73 3.94 -18.29 13.25
N LEU A 74 3.98 -19.63 13.12
CA LEU A 74 4.52 -20.31 11.92
C LEU A 74 3.66 -20.14 10.66
N SER A 75 2.34 -19.96 10.83
CA SER A 75 1.42 -19.66 9.73
C SER A 75 1.63 -18.26 9.14
N TYR A 76 2.32 -17.39 9.89
CA TYR A 76 2.63 -16.00 9.54
C TYR A 76 1.38 -15.25 9.03
N PRO A 77 0.42 -14.94 9.94
CA PRO A 77 -0.79 -14.23 9.56
C PRO A 77 -0.44 -12.81 9.13
N VAL A 78 -0.57 -12.54 7.84
CA VAL A 78 -0.42 -11.19 7.31
C VAL A 78 -1.80 -10.56 7.29
N MET A 79 -1.97 -9.52 8.11
CA MET A 79 -3.14 -8.66 8.05
C MET A 79 -2.97 -7.68 6.90
N TYR A 80 -3.46 -8.06 5.71
CA TYR A 80 -3.72 -7.07 4.68
C TYR A 80 -5.00 -6.33 5.07
N SER A 81 -4.83 -5.07 5.48
CA SER A 81 -5.93 -4.11 5.38
C SER A 81 -6.36 -4.11 3.92
N LEU A 82 -7.68 -4.16 3.64
CA LEU A 82 -8.10 -3.98 2.25
C LEU A 82 -7.44 -2.69 1.77
N PRO A 83 -6.72 -2.69 0.63
CA PRO A 83 -6.29 -1.42 0.08
C PRO A 83 -7.58 -0.62 -0.08
N LYS A 84 -7.71 0.48 0.67
CA LYS A 84 -8.64 1.54 0.25
C LYS A 84 -8.29 1.73 -1.21
N LYS A 85 -9.29 1.60 -2.09
CA LYS A 85 -9.12 1.75 -3.52
C LYS A 85 -8.81 3.22 -3.78
N ASN A 86 -7.59 3.63 -3.42
CA ASN A 86 -7.11 4.98 -3.60
C ASN A 86 -7.03 5.18 -5.10
N ILE A 87 -7.75 6.18 -5.57
CA ILE A 87 -7.70 6.60 -6.96
C ILE A 87 -6.36 7.32 -7.11
N ILE A 88 -5.52 6.82 -8.01
CA ILE A 88 -4.24 7.43 -8.34
C ILE A 88 -4.51 8.41 -9.48
N ASN A 89 -4.45 9.70 -9.16
CA ASN A 89 -4.56 10.79 -10.11
C ASN A 89 -3.15 11.16 -10.57
N LEU A 90 -2.81 10.82 -11.81
CA LEU A 90 -1.51 11.06 -12.43
C LEU A 90 -1.58 12.29 -13.33
N TYR A 91 -0.80 13.31 -13.01
CA TYR A 91 -0.52 14.45 -13.89
C TYR A 91 0.68 14.11 -14.76
N ILE A 92 0.50 14.16 -16.08
CA ILE A 92 1.58 14.04 -17.06
C ILE A 92 1.82 15.44 -17.63
N LEU A 93 2.94 16.04 -17.25
CA LEU A 93 3.43 17.30 -17.78
C LEU A 93 4.35 17.01 -18.96
N ILE A 94 4.00 17.51 -20.15
CA ILE A 94 4.78 17.33 -21.38
C ILE A 94 5.33 18.68 -21.82
N ASP A 95 6.65 18.78 -21.92
CA ASP A 95 7.32 19.95 -22.47
C ASP A 95 7.11 19.99 -24.00
N ASN A 96 6.55 21.09 -24.50
CA ASN A 96 6.37 21.33 -25.93
C ASN A 96 7.15 22.55 -26.44
N SER A 97 8.21 22.94 -25.74
CA SER A 97 9.07 24.07 -26.11
C SER A 97 9.90 23.81 -27.37
N CYS A 98 10.49 24.89 -27.91
CA CYS A 98 11.36 24.85 -29.08
C CYS A 98 12.55 23.87 -28.92
N SER A 99 13.07 23.71 -27.69
CA SER A 99 14.18 22.80 -27.38
C SER A 99 13.86 21.32 -27.71
N MET A 100 12.60 20.92 -27.57
CA MET A 100 12.12 19.57 -27.85
C MET A 100 12.02 19.24 -29.35
N GLN A 101 12.18 20.23 -30.22
CA GLN A 101 12.22 20.03 -31.66
C GLN A 101 13.63 19.63 -32.17
N GLN A 102 14.62 19.56 -31.29
CA GLN A 102 15.96 19.09 -31.65
C GLN A 102 15.87 17.67 -32.22
N LYS A 103 16.47 17.46 -33.41
CA LYS A 103 16.53 16.15 -34.05
C LYS A 103 17.66 15.32 -33.44
N ILE A 104 17.33 14.10 -33.03
CA ILE A 104 18.27 13.04 -32.68
C ILE A 104 18.11 11.94 -33.74
N PHE A 105 19.14 11.73 -34.55
CA PHE A 105 19.06 10.87 -35.74
C PHE A 105 17.94 11.32 -36.70
N ASN A 106 16.88 10.51 -36.83
CA ASN A 106 15.74 10.74 -37.72
C ASN A 106 14.46 11.20 -37.00
N TYR A 107 14.48 11.28 -35.66
CA TYR A 107 13.32 11.65 -34.85
C TYR A 107 13.60 12.91 -34.05
N THR A 108 12.56 13.70 -33.80
CA THR A 108 12.63 14.82 -32.84
C THR A 108 12.57 14.29 -31.41
N LYS A 109 13.20 14.99 -30.45
CA LYS A 109 13.08 14.64 -29.00
C LYS A 109 11.60 14.55 -28.58
N PHE A 110 10.77 15.43 -29.13
CA PHE A 110 9.31 15.40 -28.92
C PHE A 110 8.64 14.12 -29.45
N GLU A 111 9.02 13.62 -30.63
CA GLU A 111 8.50 12.36 -31.17
C GLU A 111 8.89 11.16 -30.32
N LEU A 112 10.14 11.10 -29.86
CA LEU A 112 10.60 10.07 -28.93
C LEU A 112 9.82 10.14 -27.61
N CYS A 113 9.61 11.34 -27.07
CA CYS A 113 8.82 11.56 -25.87
C CYS A 113 7.39 11.01 -26.02
N LYS A 114 6.72 11.30 -27.15
CA LYS A 114 5.39 10.75 -27.45
C LYS A 114 5.37 9.22 -27.46
N GLU A 115 6.40 8.59 -28.05
CA GLU A 115 6.50 7.14 -28.09
C GLU A 115 6.69 6.53 -26.69
N TYR A 116 7.53 7.13 -25.85
CA TYR A 116 7.75 6.69 -24.47
C TYR A 116 6.49 6.84 -23.62
N ILE A 117 5.79 7.97 -23.71
CA ILE A 117 4.53 8.19 -23.01
C ILE A 117 3.48 7.18 -23.47
N GLY A 118 3.40 6.90 -24.77
CA GLY A 118 2.50 5.87 -25.31
C GLY A 118 2.79 4.48 -24.75
N LYS A 119 4.07 4.08 -24.68
CA LYS A 119 4.51 2.82 -24.07
C LYS A 119 4.15 2.76 -22.58
N LEU A 120 4.40 3.85 -21.83
CA LEU A 120 4.09 3.96 -20.41
C LEU A 120 2.59 3.84 -20.15
N LEU A 121 1.74 4.54 -20.91
CA LEU A 121 0.29 4.44 -20.77
C LEU A 121 -0.24 3.04 -21.11
N ASN A 122 0.33 2.37 -22.12
CA ASN A 122 -0.06 0.99 -22.45
C ASN A 122 0.25 0.03 -21.29
N GLN A 123 1.38 0.19 -20.60
CA GLN A 123 1.72 -0.60 -19.41
C GLN A 123 0.82 -0.27 -18.22
N LEU A 124 0.36 0.97 -18.10
CA LEU A 124 -0.50 1.43 -17.00
C LEU A 124 -1.99 1.16 -17.24
N THR A 125 -2.38 0.62 -18.40
CA THR A 125 -3.79 0.35 -18.76
C THR A 125 -4.42 -0.71 -17.85
N ASP A 126 -3.64 -1.66 -17.34
CA ASP A 126 -4.13 -2.72 -16.44
C ASP A 126 -4.44 -2.23 -15.02
N VAL A 127 -4.06 -0.99 -14.68
CA VAL A 127 -4.27 -0.40 -13.35
C VAL A 127 -5.64 0.30 -13.30
N SER A 128 -6.66 -0.44 -12.88
CA SER A 128 -8.08 0.00 -12.87
C SER A 128 -8.40 1.29 -12.07
N ASN A 129 -7.48 1.70 -11.20
CA ASN A 129 -7.63 2.79 -10.25
C ASN A 129 -6.76 4.00 -10.60
N LEU A 130 -6.17 4.01 -11.80
CA LEU A 130 -5.36 5.11 -12.31
C LEU A 130 -6.19 6.01 -13.24
N LYS A 131 -6.17 7.31 -12.96
CA LYS A 131 -6.72 8.35 -13.85
C LYS A 131 -5.61 9.32 -14.23
N VAL A 132 -5.56 9.70 -15.51
CA VAL A 132 -4.52 10.55 -16.08
C VAL A 132 -5.09 11.90 -16.49
N LYS A 133 -4.33 12.96 -16.22
CA LYS A 133 -4.53 14.28 -16.81
C LYS A 133 -3.26 14.72 -17.51
N ILE A 134 -3.35 15.06 -18.79
CA ILE A 134 -2.23 15.51 -19.61
C ILE A 134 -2.27 17.03 -19.74
N ILE A 135 -1.12 17.64 -19.51
CA ILE A 135 -0.89 19.07 -19.58
C ILE A 135 0.37 19.30 -20.42
N LEU A 136 0.28 20.16 -21.43
CA LEU A 136 1.44 20.66 -22.15
C LEU A 136 1.88 21.96 -21.52
N PHE A 137 3.19 22.16 -21.45
CA PHE A 137 3.74 23.41 -20.95
C PHE A 137 4.84 23.95 -21.89
N ASN A 138 4.67 25.23 -22.22
CA ASN A 138 5.66 26.10 -22.83
C ASN A 138 5.73 27.39 -21.98
N ASP A 139 5.60 28.57 -22.58
CA ASP A 139 5.39 29.85 -21.90
C ASP A 139 4.02 29.97 -21.24
N SER A 140 3.07 29.13 -21.68
CA SER A 140 1.70 29.02 -21.19
C SER A 140 1.35 27.56 -20.92
N VAL A 141 0.44 27.34 -19.98
CA VAL A 141 -0.04 25.98 -19.65
C VAL A 141 -1.25 25.66 -20.54
N GLU A 142 -1.12 24.65 -21.39
CA GLU A 142 -2.20 24.17 -22.25
C GLU A 142 -2.70 22.82 -21.74
N VAL A 143 -3.97 22.77 -21.33
CA VAL A 143 -4.58 21.56 -20.77
C VAL A 143 -5.22 20.74 -21.89
N VAL A 144 -4.64 19.58 -22.21
CA VAL A 144 -5.17 18.67 -23.25
C VAL A 144 -6.43 17.96 -22.79
N THR A 145 -6.44 17.57 -21.52
CA THR A 145 -7.57 16.89 -20.90
C THR A 145 -8.08 17.73 -19.72
N PRO A 146 -9.26 18.34 -19.81
CA PRO A 146 -9.76 19.21 -18.74
C PRO A 146 -10.05 18.45 -17.43
N GLN A 147 -10.28 17.13 -17.51
CA GLN A 147 -10.56 16.27 -16.36
C GLN A 147 -9.65 15.04 -16.36
N PHE A 148 -9.54 14.37 -15.20
CA PHE A 148 -8.85 13.10 -15.07
C PHE A 148 -9.62 11.98 -15.79
N VAL A 149 -9.01 11.39 -16.81
CA VAL A 149 -9.60 10.34 -17.65
C VAL A 149 -8.91 9.00 -17.36
N ALA A 150 -9.68 7.91 -17.36
CA ALA A 150 -9.10 6.57 -17.29
C ALA A 150 -8.24 6.29 -18.53
N VAL A 151 -7.12 5.57 -18.36
CA VAL A 151 -6.24 5.24 -19.48
C VAL A 151 -7.01 4.42 -20.51
N ASN A 152 -7.15 4.95 -21.71
CA ASN A 152 -7.83 4.29 -22.82
C ASN A 152 -7.08 4.56 -24.13
N LYS A 153 -7.40 3.79 -25.17
CA LYS A 153 -6.78 3.93 -26.50
C LYS A 153 -6.97 5.35 -27.08
N LYS A 154 -8.08 6.03 -26.75
CA LYS A 154 -8.37 7.40 -27.19
C LYS A 154 -7.37 8.42 -26.64
N LEU A 155 -6.93 8.26 -25.39
CA LEU A 155 -5.93 9.12 -24.76
C LEU A 155 -4.57 8.98 -25.45
N VAL A 156 -4.21 7.75 -25.84
CA VAL A 156 -2.98 7.47 -26.60
C VAL A 156 -3.04 8.13 -27.99
N GLU A 157 -4.18 8.06 -28.68
CA GLU A 157 -4.38 8.74 -29.97
C GLU A 157 -4.28 10.27 -29.83
N GLN A 158 -4.78 10.85 -28.74
CA GLN A 158 -4.64 12.28 -28.46
C GLN A 158 -3.17 12.70 -28.29
N ILE A 159 -2.35 11.87 -27.66
CA ILE A 159 -0.90 12.15 -27.51
C ILE A 159 -0.20 12.13 -28.86
N VAL A 160 -0.53 11.18 -29.73
CA VAL A 160 0.09 11.06 -31.07
C VAL A 160 -0.14 12.32 -31.91
N GLN A 161 -1.32 12.94 -31.77
CA GLN A 161 -1.72 14.15 -32.49
C GLN A 161 -1.10 15.46 -31.95
N LEU A 162 -0.43 15.42 -30.79
CA LEU A 162 0.21 16.60 -30.23
C LEU A 162 1.30 17.14 -31.16
N LYS A 163 1.34 18.47 -31.27
CA LYS A 163 2.31 19.22 -32.07
C LYS A 163 3.28 19.98 -31.14
N PRO A 164 4.57 20.04 -31.49
CA PRO A 164 5.52 20.89 -30.78
C PRO A 164 5.18 22.37 -31.01
N SER A 165 5.51 23.22 -30.04
CA SER A 165 5.36 24.67 -30.13
C SER A 165 6.73 25.36 -30.22
N PHE A 166 6.77 26.55 -30.81
CA PHE A 166 8.00 27.33 -30.97
C PHE A 166 8.27 28.28 -29.79
N ARG A 167 7.65 28.03 -28.63
CA ARG A 167 7.69 28.89 -27.45
C ARG A 167 8.78 28.45 -26.47
N ASN A 168 9.15 29.35 -25.55
CA ASN A 168 10.11 29.05 -24.49
C ASN A 168 9.46 28.15 -23.42
N THR A 169 10.25 27.67 -22.46
CA THR A 169 9.79 26.76 -21.40
C THR A 169 9.58 27.53 -20.10
N ASN A 170 8.39 27.42 -19.51
CA ASN A 170 8.08 27.87 -18.16
C ASN A 170 7.53 26.71 -17.31
N LEU A 171 8.44 26.00 -16.65
CA LEU A 171 8.11 24.86 -15.79
C LEU A 171 7.44 25.32 -14.48
N ASN A 172 7.81 26.49 -13.95
CA ASN A 172 7.23 27.03 -12.72
C ASN A 172 5.72 27.28 -12.87
N GLY A 173 5.29 27.89 -13.97
CA GLY A 173 3.87 28.12 -14.25
C GLY A 173 3.07 26.83 -14.35
N ALA A 174 3.66 25.77 -14.91
CA ALA A 174 3.03 24.45 -14.99
C ALA A 174 2.87 23.80 -13.61
N ILE A 175 3.90 23.89 -12.76
CA ILE A 175 3.85 23.36 -11.40
C ILE A 175 2.85 24.13 -10.55
N GLU A 176 2.85 25.47 -10.59
CA GLU A 176 1.89 26.30 -9.86
C GLU A 176 0.43 26.00 -10.27
N TYR A 177 0.20 25.78 -11.57
CA TYR A 177 -1.10 25.36 -12.07
C TYR A 177 -1.53 23.99 -11.49
N VAL A 178 -0.63 23.00 -11.49
CA VAL A 178 -0.94 21.67 -10.92
C VAL A 178 -1.16 21.75 -9.41
N LEU A 179 -0.35 22.52 -8.69
CA LEU A 179 -0.47 22.68 -7.25
C LEU A 179 -1.78 23.36 -6.85
N SER A 180 -2.19 24.42 -7.56
CA SER A 180 -3.47 25.09 -7.30
C SER A 180 -4.66 24.17 -7.52
N GLU A 181 -4.64 23.36 -8.58
CA GLU A 181 -5.69 22.36 -8.83
C GLU A 181 -5.68 21.21 -7.81
N CYS A 182 -4.50 20.78 -7.35
CA CYS A 182 -4.38 19.75 -6.31
C CYS A 182 -4.97 20.23 -4.98
N ILE A 183 -4.73 21.50 -4.60
CA ILE A 183 -5.27 22.11 -3.38
C ILE A 183 -6.80 22.20 -3.45
N GLU A 184 -7.37 22.61 -4.59
CA GLU A 184 -8.82 22.68 -4.77
C GLU A 184 -9.50 21.31 -4.63
N LYS A 185 -8.85 20.25 -5.15
CA LYS A 185 -9.37 18.87 -5.13
C LYS A 185 -8.95 18.05 -3.90
N GLN A 186 -8.29 18.67 -2.92
CA GLN A 186 -7.80 18.01 -1.70
C GLN A 186 -8.92 17.55 -0.74
N ASN A 187 -10.13 18.08 -0.87
CA ASN A 187 -11.28 17.68 -0.05
C ASN A 187 -11.71 16.21 -0.27
N GLU A 188 -11.25 15.56 -1.34
CA GLU A 188 -11.46 14.13 -1.57
C GLU A 188 -10.46 13.28 -0.77
N LYS A 189 -10.81 13.00 0.49
CA LYS A 189 -10.09 12.03 1.35
C LYS A 189 -10.05 10.67 0.65
N ASN A 190 -8.92 10.31 0.04
CA ASN A 190 -8.48 8.99 -0.50
C ASN A 190 -7.84 9.08 -1.92
N ASN A 191 -7.65 10.26 -2.50
CA ASN A 191 -6.92 10.40 -3.76
C ASN A 191 -5.40 10.54 -3.54
N LEU A 192 -4.61 9.80 -4.32
CA LEU A 192 -3.16 9.97 -4.40
C LEU A 192 -2.84 10.78 -5.66
N TYR A 193 -2.07 11.85 -5.52
CA TYR A 193 -1.69 12.70 -6.65
C TYR A 193 -0.21 12.47 -6.99
N LYS A 194 0.08 12.11 -8.23
CA LYS A 194 1.45 11.94 -8.73
C LYS A 194 1.69 12.86 -9.90
N ILE A 195 2.87 13.47 -9.97
CA ILE A 195 3.25 14.37 -11.06
C ILE A 195 4.46 13.75 -11.76
N LEU A 196 4.32 13.51 -13.05
CA LEU A 196 5.36 12.99 -13.92
C LEU A 196 5.69 14.04 -14.98
N VAL A 197 6.95 14.45 -15.06
CA VAL A 197 7.39 15.54 -15.94
C VAL A 197 8.30 15.00 -17.03
N PHE A 198 7.93 15.26 -18.29
CA PHE A 198 8.74 14.94 -19.46
C PHE A 198 9.32 16.23 -20.03
N THR A 199 10.59 16.51 -19.73
CA THR A 199 11.35 17.67 -20.25
C THR A 199 12.78 17.28 -20.59
N ASP A 200 13.42 18.05 -21.46
CA ASP A 200 14.82 17.92 -21.88
C ASP A 200 15.75 18.67 -20.91
N LEU A 201 15.18 19.28 -19.87
CA LEU A 201 15.93 19.90 -18.77
C LEU A 201 16.99 20.90 -19.27
N ALA A 202 16.66 21.61 -20.36
CA ALA A 202 17.52 22.63 -20.94
C ALA A 202 17.92 23.66 -19.87
N GLU A 203 19.17 24.12 -19.93
CA GLU A 203 19.85 24.90 -18.87
C GLU A 203 19.06 26.14 -18.39
N HIS A 204 18.23 26.72 -19.25
CA HIS A 204 17.33 27.84 -18.94
C HIS A 204 16.20 27.51 -17.94
N ILE A 205 15.89 26.23 -17.71
CA ILE A 205 14.86 25.78 -16.76
C ILE A 205 15.40 25.75 -15.33
N VAL A 206 16.71 25.52 -15.16
CA VAL A 206 17.34 25.28 -13.85
C VAL A 206 17.87 26.57 -13.21
N GLN A 207 18.12 27.61 -14.00
CA GLN A 207 18.71 28.87 -13.51
C GLN A 207 17.78 29.71 -12.62
N ASN A 208 16.46 29.51 -12.69
CA ASN A 208 15.56 30.02 -11.67
C ASN A 208 15.56 29.03 -10.51
N ASN A 209 16.45 29.26 -9.55
CA ASN A 209 16.50 28.57 -8.26
C ASN A 209 15.09 28.14 -7.82
N VAL A 210 14.80 26.85 -7.97
CA VAL A 210 13.63 26.18 -7.41
C VAL A 210 13.84 26.19 -5.90
N THR A 211 13.67 27.37 -5.33
CA THR A 211 13.33 27.55 -3.93
C THR A 211 11.86 27.19 -3.90
N VAL A 212 11.55 25.88 -3.98
CA VAL A 212 10.29 25.40 -3.41
C VAL A 212 10.37 25.88 -1.99
N ALA A 213 9.65 26.96 -1.69
CA ALA A 213 9.62 27.53 -0.38
C ALA A 213 9.15 26.41 0.56
N THR A 214 10.10 25.80 1.27
CA THR A 214 9.87 24.84 2.35
C THR A 214 9.32 25.57 3.57
N THR A 215 8.49 26.58 3.36
CA THR A 215 7.81 27.33 4.40
C THR A 215 6.37 26.87 4.45
N SER A 216 6.12 26.07 5.50
CA SER A 216 4.82 25.73 6.08
C SER A 216 3.83 24.99 5.19
N VAL A 217 3.81 23.65 5.25
CA VAL A 217 2.75 22.90 5.94
C VAL A 217 3.30 21.50 6.27
N ALA A 218 3.62 21.26 7.54
CA ALA A 218 4.18 20.02 8.09
C ALA A 218 3.21 18.80 8.07
N GLY A 219 2.37 18.68 7.04
CA GLY A 219 1.39 17.59 6.86
C GLY A 219 1.21 17.09 5.42
N PHE A 220 1.99 17.60 4.46
CA PHE A 220 1.81 17.34 3.02
C PHE A 220 2.74 16.26 2.42
N SER A 221 3.66 15.68 3.20
CA SER A 221 4.75 14.85 2.64
C SER A 221 4.36 13.45 2.19
N ASN A 222 3.17 12.93 2.57
CA ASN A 222 2.90 11.49 2.41
C ASN A 222 2.12 11.12 1.14
N ASN A 223 1.68 12.09 0.32
CA ASN A 223 0.75 11.83 -0.79
C ASN A 223 1.19 12.40 -2.15
N ILE A 224 2.35 13.05 -2.25
CA ILE A 224 2.82 13.70 -3.47
C ILE A 224 4.26 13.26 -3.71
N ASP A 225 4.43 12.29 -4.62
CA ASP A 225 5.74 11.95 -5.17
C ASP A 225 5.92 12.72 -6.49
N ILE A 226 7.00 13.49 -6.57
CA ILE A 226 7.46 14.15 -7.79
C ILE A 226 8.60 13.27 -8.33
N SER A 227 8.43 12.70 -9.52
CA SER A 227 9.41 11.81 -10.16
C SER A 227 9.62 12.18 -11.62
#